data_AF-A0A966XYZ6-F1
#
_entry.id   AF-A0A966XYZ6-F1
#
_cell.length_a   1.000
_cell.length_b   1.000
_cell.length_c   1.000
_cell.angle_alpha   90.00
_cell.angle_beta   90.00
_cell.angle_gamma   90.00
#
_symmetry.space_group_name_H-M   'P 1'
#
loop_
_entity.id
_entity.type
_entity.pdbx_description
1 polymer ?
#
loop_
_entity_poly.entity_id
_entity_poly.type
_entity_poly.pdbx_seq_one_letter_code
_entity_poly.pdbx_strand_id
1 'polypeptide(L)' 'MNSQTIGGHLLVECLVAQGVTHAFGVPGESYLAVLDGFHRHADQIRFIINR' A
#
# COMPACT_ATOMS: atom_id res chain seq x y z
N MET A 1 5.73 17.23 16.40
CA MET A 1 4.51 16.41 16.58
C MET A 1 4.74 15.11 15.83
N ASN A 2 4.99 13.99 16.52
CA ASN A 2 5.10 12.69 15.84
C ASN A 2 3.70 12.25 15.43
N SER A 3 3.34 12.48 14.16
CA SER A 3 2.18 11.83 13.57
C SER A 3 2.48 10.32 13.53
N GLN A 4 1.67 9.53 14.21
CA GLN A 4 1.84 8.09 14.25
C GLN A 4 1.28 7.50 12.95
N THR A 5 2.15 7.26 11.96
CA THR A 5 1.76 6.64 10.68
C THR A 5 1.50 5.15 10.88
N ILE A 6 0.40 4.65 10.36
CA ILE A 6 0.08 3.21 10.36
C ILE A 6 1.14 2.47 9.55
N GLY A 7 1.71 1.38 10.10
CA GLY A 7 2.83 0.67 9.49
C GLY A 7 2.56 0.18 8.06
N GLY A 8 1.32 -0.24 7.77
CA GLY A 8 0.92 -0.64 6.42
C GLY A 8 0.94 0.52 5.41
N HIS A 9 0.64 1.75 5.85
CA HIS A 9 0.72 2.94 4.99
C HIS A 9 2.17 3.31 4.72
N LEU A 10 3.01 3.32 5.76
CA LEU A 10 4.44 3.61 5.61
C LEU A 10 5.11 2.64 4.64
N LEU A 11 4.73 1.37 4.67
CA LEU A 11 5.21 0.38 3.70
C LEU A 11 4.86 0.78 2.26
N VAL A 12 3.63 1.21 1.99
CA VAL A 12 3.21 1.65 0.65
C VAL A 12 3.91 2.95 0.24
N GLU A 13 4.05 3.91 1.16
CA GLU A 13 4.82 5.13 0.93
C GLU A 13 6.26 4.82 0.51
N CYS A 14 6.91 3.87 1.19
CA CYS A 14 8.25 3.41 0.81
C CYS A 14 8.28 2.78 -0.58
N LEU A 15 7.28 1.96 -0.95
CA LEU A 15 7.20 1.36 -2.29
C LEU A 15 7.08 2.45 -3.38
N VAL A 16 6.21 3.43 -3.15
CA VAL A 16 6.04 4.58 -4.06
C VAL A 16 7.34 5.38 -4.16
N ALA A 17 8.01 5.66 -3.04
CA ALA A 17 9.28 6.39 -3.02
C ALA A 17 10.41 5.64 -3.76
N GLN A 18 10.34 4.31 -3.85
CA GLN A 18 11.25 3.48 -4.66
C GLN A 18 10.84 3.38 -6.14
N GLY A 19 9.76 4.06 -6.55
CA GLY A 19 9.28 4.06 -7.94
C GLY A 19 8.49 2.81 -8.33
N VAL A 20 7.98 2.04 -7.36
CA VAL A 20 7.10 0.90 -7.65
C VAL A 20 5.75 1.41 -8.15
N THR A 21 5.34 0.95 -9.33
CA THR A 21 4.09 1.37 -9.97
C THR A 21 2.99 0.31 -9.92
N HIS A 22 3.34 -0.95 -9.69
CA HIS A 22 2.41 -2.07 -9.68
C HIS A 22 2.74 -3.05 -8.55
N ALA A 23 1.72 -3.51 -7.84
CA ALA A 23 1.82 -4.56 -6.83
C ALA A 23 0.73 -5.60 -7.07
N PHE A 24 1.05 -6.88 -6.90
CA PHE A 24 0.13 -7.98 -7.15
C PHE A 24 -0.14 -8.75 -5.86
N GLY A 25 -1.38 -9.16 -5.61
CA GLY A 25 -1.69 -9.93 -4.40
C GLY A 25 -3.10 -10.50 -4.35
N VAL A 26 -3.31 -11.47 -3.46
CA VAL A 26 -4.63 -12.04 -3.14
C VAL A 26 -5.17 -11.33 -1.90
N PRO A 27 -6.25 -10.53 -2.00
CA PRO A 27 -6.74 -9.72 -0.89
C PRO A 27 -7.10 -10.59 0.31
N GLY A 28 -6.73 -10.12 1.51
CA GLY A 28 -7.01 -10.82 2.76
C GLY A 28 -7.00 -9.88 3.97
N GLU A 29 -7.68 -10.29 5.04
CA GLU A 29 -7.87 -9.47 6.24
C GLU A 29 -6.57 -9.24 7.02
N SER A 30 -5.57 -10.12 6.86
CA SER A 30 -4.30 -10.06 7.60
C SER A 30 -3.45 -8.81 7.31
N TYR A 31 -3.76 -8.03 6.27
CA TYR A 31 -2.97 -6.86 5.87
C TYR A 31 -3.83 -5.70 5.36
N LEU A 32 -5.03 -5.52 5.92
CA LEU A 32 -5.94 -4.43 5.54
C LEU A 32 -5.29 -3.04 5.55
N ALA A 33 -4.37 -2.78 6.49
CA ALA A 33 -3.63 -1.52 6.53
C ALA A 33 -2.78 -1.29 5.28
N VAL A 34 -2.19 -2.33 4.68
CA VAL A 34 -1.44 -2.20 3.43
C VAL A 34 -2.40 -2.00 2.24
N LEU A 35 -3.55 -2.67 2.25
CA LEU A 35 -4.60 -2.45 1.25
C LEU A 35 -5.16 -1.02 1.31
N ASP A 36 -5.37 -0.46 2.50
CA ASP A 36 -5.71 0.97 2.68
C ASP A 36 -4.60 1.88 2.15
N GLY A 37 -3.34 1.54 2.43
CA GLY A 37 -2.17 2.22 1.88
C GLY A 37 -2.22 2.29 0.34
N PHE A 38 -2.46 1.15 -0.33
CA PHE A 38 -2.57 1.12 -1.80
C PHE A 38 -3.76 1.94 -2.30
N HIS A 39 -4.91 1.93 -1.61
CA HIS A 39 -6.05 2.77 -1.98
C HIS A 39 -5.72 4.26 -1.87
N ARG A 40 -4.94 4.67 -0.86
CA ARG A 40 -4.52 6.08 -0.67
C ARG A 40 -3.57 6.58 -1.75
N HIS A 41 -2.73 5.69 -2.31
CA HIS A 41 -1.73 6.02 -3.34
C HIS A 41 -2.09 5.45 -4.72
N ALA A 42 -3.40 5.28 -5.01
CA ALA A 42 -3.87 4.64 -6.24
C ALA A 42 -3.50 5.39 -7.53
N ASP A 43 -3.13 6.66 -7.43
CA ASP A 43 -2.60 7.50 -8.52
C ASP A 43 -1.14 7.20 -8.88
N GLN A 44 -0.39 6.57 -7.96
CA GLN A 44 1.05 6.32 -8.08
C GLN A 44 1.39 4.83 -8.17
N ILE A 45 0.67 3.99 -7.41
CA ILE A 45 0.89 2.55 -7.35
C ILE A 45 -0.43 1.80 -7.48
N ARG A 46 -0.52 0.92 -8.48
CA ARG A 46 -1.71 0.12 -8.75
C ARG A 46 -1.59 -1.25 -8.07
N PHE A 47 -2.51 -1.54 -7.15
CA PHE A 47 -2.68 -2.90 -6.64
C PHE A 47 -3.55 -3.71 -7.60
N ILE A 48 -3.04 -4.84 -8.09
CA ILE A 48 -3.71 -5.77 -8.99
C ILE A 48 -4.08 -7.02 -8.20
N ILE A 49 -5.38 -7.30 -8.16
CA ILE A 49 -5.94 -8.45 -7.47
C ILE A 49 -5.72 -9.71 -8.31
N ASN A 50 -5.17 -10.74 -7.68
CA ASN A 50 -5.03 -12.07 -8.25
C ASN A 50 -6.04 -13.04 -7.60
N ARG A 51 -6.44 -14.07 -8.35
CA ARG A 51 -7.31 -15.18 -7.90
C ARG A 51 -6.64 -16.51 -8.21
#